data_AF-A0A969GQY6-F1
#
_entry.id   AF-A0A969GQY6-F1
#
_cell.length_a   1.000
_cell.length_b   1.000
_cell.length_c   1.000
_cell.angle_alpha   90.00
_cell.angle_beta   90.00
_cell.angle_gamma   90.00
#
_symmetry.space_group_name_H-M   'P 1'
#
loop_
_entity.id
_entity.type
_entity.pdbx_description
1 polymer ?
#
loop_
_entity_poly.entity_id
_entity_poly.type
_entity_poly.pdbx_seq_one_letter_code
_entity_poly.pdbx_strand_id
1 'polypeptide(L)'
;MKTAAEVIQSVQRWADEYAASTPGFVGAYLFGGITELPGDAPFPPHRDVDLVIVTDDVEQAASENLELDWHDLMLEIGYLSMQEHDSPETVLGDPKIAPNLVTSPIVADPFGVLRPLQEAVRQKYAQEQWVIARCDAEKKAIQEWNDAIGASPSSEERLGSVWYCLNFCAGLLAVASLRKPTHRRTLTLLKEIVTRNAGQNFRKTHSLFLALRR
;
A
#
# COMPACT_ATOMS: atom_id res chain seq x y z
N MET A 1 -5.86 24.48 9.96
CA MET A 1 -5.85 23.14 9.33
C MET A 1 -4.70 23.13 8.36
N LYS A 2 -3.76 22.19 8.49
CA LYS A 2 -2.58 22.11 7.61
C LYS A 2 -3.00 21.69 6.21
N THR A 3 -2.28 22.12 5.20
CA THR A 3 -2.35 21.61 3.82
C THR A 3 -1.51 20.34 3.68
N ALA A 4 -1.74 19.55 2.63
CA ALA A 4 -0.94 18.36 2.37
C ALA A 4 0.56 18.69 2.22
N ALA A 5 0.90 19.82 1.57
CA ALA A 5 2.29 20.27 1.43
C ALA A 5 2.94 20.62 2.78
N GLU A 6 2.22 21.29 3.68
CA GLU A 6 2.71 21.60 5.03
C GLU A 6 2.92 20.32 5.86
N VAL A 7 2.03 19.32 5.70
CA VAL A 7 2.19 18.02 6.33
C VAL A 7 3.43 17.30 5.79
N ILE A 8 3.61 17.23 4.47
CA ILE A 8 4.80 16.62 3.84
C ILE A 8 6.09 17.29 4.34
N GLN A 9 6.14 18.63 4.40
CA GLN A 9 7.30 19.34 4.96
C GLN A 9 7.53 19.04 6.44
N SER A 10 6.47 18.85 7.23
CA SER A 10 6.58 18.45 8.63
C SER A 10 7.17 17.05 8.78
N VAL A 11 6.80 16.12 7.90
CA VAL A 11 7.31 14.75 7.89
C VAL A 11 8.74 14.69 7.38
N GLN A 12 9.11 15.54 6.40
CA GLN A 12 10.50 15.70 5.96
C GLN A 12 11.42 16.11 7.11
N ARG A 13 11.01 17.11 7.90
CA ARG A 13 11.76 17.50 9.10
C ARG A 13 11.89 16.37 10.11
N TRP A 14 10.82 15.61 10.32
CA TRP A 14 10.89 14.43 11.19
C TRP A 14 11.88 13.38 10.65
N ALA A 15 11.84 13.08 9.36
CA ALA A 15 12.73 12.11 8.75
C ALA A 15 14.21 12.55 8.81
N ASP A 16 14.48 13.84 8.60
CA ASP A 16 15.82 14.41 8.73
C ASP A 16 16.37 14.31 10.15
N GLU A 17 15.50 14.46 11.17
CA GLU A 17 15.90 14.46 12.58
C GLU A 17 16.00 13.05 13.18
N TYR A 18 15.08 12.15 12.81
CA TYR A 18 14.91 10.86 13.49
C TYR A 18 15.15 9.65 12.59
N ALA A 19 14.69 9.65 11.34
CA ALA A 19 14.74 8.44 10.50
C ALA A 19 16.19 8.03 10.15
N ALA A 20 17.12 8.97 10.08
CA ALA A 20 18.53 8.67 9.85
C ALA A 20 19.18 7.82 10.96
N SER A 21 18.56 7.76 12.15
CA SER A 21 19.02 6.91 13.25
C SER A 21 18.54 5.45 13.14
N THR A 22 17.62 5.17 12.22
CA THR A 22 17.13 3.81 11.97
C THR A 22 18.30 2.92 11.52
N PRO A 23 18.51 1.75 12.15
CA PRO A 23 19.51 0.78 11.69
C PRO A 23 19.31 0.45 10.21
N GLY A 24 20.39 0.51 9.43
CA GLY A 24 20.36 0.23 8.00
C GLY A 24 19.55 1.23 7.16
N PHE A 25 19.22 2.43 7.66
CA PHE A 25 18.43 3.43 6.95
C PHE A 25 18.95 3.68 5.54
N VAL A 26 18.06 3.61 4.55
CA VAL A 26 18.35 3.91 3.13
C VAL A 26 17.60 5.15 2.67
N GLY A 27 16.36 5.32 3.11
CA GLY A 27 15.54 6.47 2.73
C GLY A 27 14.12 6.33 3.23
N ALA A 28 13.28 7.31 2.91
CA ALA A 28 11.89 7.31 3.34
C ALA A 28 10.97 7.98 2.31
N TYR A 29 9.74 7.49 2.22
CA TYR A 29 8.70 8.06 1.37
C TYR A 29 7.31 7.78 1.94
N LEU A 30 6.31 8.55 1.51
CA LEU A 30 4.96 8.43 2.07
C LEU A 30 4.18 7.27 1.48
N PHE A 31 3.23 6.75 2.25
CA PHE A 31 2.21 5.82 1.80
C PHE A 31 0.81 6.47 1.93
N GLY A 32 -0.23 5.70 1.61
CA GLY A 32 -1.60 6.05 1.99
C GLY A 32 -2.23 7.25 1.27
N GLY A 33 -3.27 7.80 1.88
CA GLY A 33 -4.17 8.75 1.20
C GLY A 33 -3.58 10.13 0.91
N ILE A 34 -2.52 10.52 1.63
CA ILE A 34 -1.87 11.83 1.44
C ILE A 34 -1.19 11.95 0.07
N THR A 35 -0.75 10.84 -0.52
CA THR A 35 -0.01 10.81 -1.80
C THR A 35 -0.87 11.17 -3.00
N GLU A 36 -2.20 11.20 -2.83
CA GLU A 36 -3.16 11.57 -3.87
C GLU A 36 -3.76 12.97 -3.66
N LEU A 37 -3.37 13.67 -2.60
CA LEU A 37 -3.85 15.03 -2.32
C LEU A 37 -3.00 16.07 -3.06
N PRO A 38 -3.62 17.05 -3.73
CA PRO A 38 -2.94 18.26 -4.15
C PRO A 38 -2.25 18.94 -2.95
N GLY A 39 -1.11 19.57 -3.19
CA GLY A 39 -0.31 20.18 -2.10
C GLY A 39 -1.07 21.24 -1.30
N ASP A 40 -1.98 21.98 -1.93
CA ASP A 40 -2.82 23.01 -1.31
C ASP A 40 -4.10 22.45 -0.67
N ALA A 41 -4.40 21.16 -0.86
CA ALA A 41 -5.59 20.55 -0.30
C ALA A 41 -5.48 20.46 1.24
N PRO A 42 -6.58 20.74 1.97
CA PRO A 42 -6.58 20.62 3.42
C PRO A 42 -6.39 19.18 3.86
N PHE A 43 -5.47 18.94 4.79
CA PHE A 43 -5.24 17.65 5.41
C PHE A 43 -6.08 17.53 6.70
N PRO A 44 -7.00 16.55 6.79
CA PRO A 44 -7.85 16.40 7.97
C PRO A 44 -7.03 15.98 9.22
N PRO A 45 -7.27 16.58 10.39
CA PRO A 45 -6.45 16.35 11.59
C PRO A 45 -6.62 14.96 12.23
N HIS A 46 -7.63 14.20 11.81
CA HIS A 46 -7.90 12.84 12.30
C HIS A 46 -7.28 11.75 11.41
N ARG A 47 -6.57 12.15 10.35
CA ARG A 47 -5.88 11.18 9.49
C ARG A 47 -4.45 11.01 9.96
N ASP A 48 -4.04 9.76 9.99
CA ASP A 48 -2.66 9.32 9.99
C ASP A 48 -1.92 9.79 8.75
N VAL A 49 -0.59 9.85 8.88
CA VAL A 49 0.34 9.98 7.78
C VAL A 49 1.19 8.72 7.75
N ASP A 50 0.91 7.85 6.77
CA ASP A 50 1.73 6.68 6.53
C ASP A 50 3.12 7.10 6.00
N LEU A 51 4.16 6.77 6.75
CA LEU A 51 5.56 6.95 6.37
C LEU A 51 6.21 5.59 6.25
N VAL A 52 6.86 5.32 5.12
CA VAL A 52 7.68 4.13 4.94
C VAL A 52 9.15 4.49 5.04
N ILE A 53 9.85 3.77 5.91
CA ILE A 53 11.30 3.77 6.02
C ILE A 53 11.84 2.54 5.27
N VAL A 54 12.70 2.78 4.29
CA VAL A 54 13.45 1.74 3.59
C VAL A 54 14.74 1.51 4.34
N THR A 55 15.03 0.24 4.66
CA THR A 55 16.20 -0.17 5.44
C THR A 55 16.80 -1.48 4.93
N ASP A 56 18.11 -1.63 5.09
CA ASP A 56 18.81 -2.91 4.90
C ASP A 56 18.61 -3.90 6.07
N ASP A 57 18.08 -3.45 7.21
CA ASP A 57 17.86 -4.27 8.42
C ASP A 57 16.46 -4.02 9.02
N VAL A 58 15.46 -4.65 8.42
CA VAL A 58 14.05 -4.52 8.84
C VAL A 58 13.83 -5.09 10.24
N GLU A 59 14.48 -6.21 10.58
CA GLU A 59 14.31 -6.87 11.87
C GLU A 59 14.78 -5.97 13.02
N GLN A 60 15.93 -5.31 12.85
CA GLN A 60 16.43 -4.37 13.84
C GLN A 60 15.64 -3.05 13.85
N ALA A 61 15.20 -2.57 12.68
CA ALA A 61 14.47 -1.31 12.54
C ALA A 61 13.04 -1.37 13.10
N ALA A 62 12.32 -2.48 12.90
CA ALA A 62 10.91 -2.63 13.32
C ALA A 62 10.74 -2.88 14.84
N SER A 63 11.76 -2.61 15.64
CA SER A 63 11.81 -2.97 17.07
C SER A 63 11.00 -2.04 17.98
N GLU A 64 10.64 -0.83 17.55
CA GLU A 64 9.87 0.13 18.37
C GLU A 64 8.85 0.96 17.57
N ASN A 65 7.67 1.14 18.18
CA ASN A 65 6.57 2.08 17.84
C ASN A 65 6.31 2.37 16.35
N LEU A 66 5.29 1.71 15.81
CA LEU A 66 4.75 1.96 14.47
C LEU A 66 3.84 3.19 14.43
N GLU A 67 3.48 3.80 15.56
CA GLU A 67 2.62 4.99 15.62
C GLU A 67 3.18 6.00 16.62
N LEU A 68 3.29 7.28 16.23
CA LEU A 68 3.72 8.36 17.13
C LEU A 68 3.11 9.71 16.77
N ASP A 69 3.02 10.59 17.77
CA ASP A 69 2.59 11.97 17.60
C ASP A 69 3.78 12.90 17.27
N TRP A 70 3.66 13.68 16.19
CA TRP A 70 4.62 14.69 15.77
C TRP A 70 3.92 16.00 15.39
N HIS A 71 4.03 17.02 16.24
CA HIS A 71 3.44 18.35 16.01
C HIS A 71 1.99 18.30 15.53
N ASP A 72 1.10 17.62 16.27
CA ASP A 72 -0.32 17.43 15.92
C ASP A 72 -0.57 16.57 14.66
N LEU A 73 0.40 15.72 14.29
CA LEU A 73 0.25 14.68 13.26
C LEU A 73 0.44 13.31 13.91
N MET A 74 -0.42 12.36 13.57
CA MET A 74 -0.18 10.95 13.88
C MET A 74 0.62 10.35 12.71
N LEU A 75 1.86 9.96 12.95
CA LEU A 75 2.69 9.27 11.97
C LEU A 75 2.55 7.76 12.19
N GLU A 76 2.16 7.05 11.15
CA GLU A 76 2.22 5.58 11.12
C GLU A 76 3.48 5.17 10.34
N ILE A 77 4.45 4.56 11.00
CA ILE A 77 5.75 4.19 10.45
C ILE A 77 5.73 2.72 10.07
N GLY A 78 5.89 2.45 8.78
CA GLY A 78 6.18 1.12 8.25
C GLY A 78 7.65 0.98 7.85
N TYR A 79 8.19 -0.23 7.96
CA TYR A 79 9.53 -0.57 7.49
C TYR A 79 9.45 -1.51 6.30
N LEU A 80 10.21 -1.22 5.25
CA LEU A 80 10.40 -2.10 4.10
C LEU A 80 11.88 -2.36 3.86
N SER A 81 12.19 -3.55 3.37
CA SER A 81 13.56 -3.92 3.04
C SER A 81 14.02 -3.20 1.77
N MET A 82 15.31 -2.87 1.71
CA MET A 82 15.96 -2.47 0.46
C MET A 82 15.91 -3.58 -0.59
N GLN A 83 15.80 -4.85 -0.20
CA GLN A 83 15.60 -5.96 -1.14
C GLN A 83 14.27 -5.84 -1.90
N GLU A 84 13.23 -5.30 -1.27
CA GLU A 84 11.94 -5.00 -1.91
C GLU A 84 12.04 -3.79 -2.87
N HIS A 85 13.18 -3.10 -2.88
CA HIS A 85 13.50 -1.91 -3.70
C HIS A 85 14.75 -2.13 -4.57
N ASP A 86 15.21 -3.38 -4.72
CA ASP A 86 16.50 -3.69 -5.35
C ASP A 86 16.57 -3.28 -6.83
N SER A 87 15.43 -3.27 -7.51
CA SER A 87 15.29 -3.03 -8.93
C SER A 87 13.91 -2.47 -9.29
N PRO A 88 13.80 -1.75 -10.41
CA PRO A 88 12.50 -1.30 -10.93
C PRO A 88 11.54 -2.47 -11.15
N GLU A 89 12.03 -3.61 -11.63
CA GLU A 89 11.24 -4.79 -11.96
C GLU A 89 10.61 -5.42 -10.71
N THR A 90 11.36 -5.55 -9.60
CA THR A 90 10.84 -6.00 -8.30
C THR A 90 9.71 -5.11 -7.83
N VAL A 91 9.94 -3.79 -7.82
CA VAL A 91 8.92 -2.83 -7.38
C VAL A 91 7.71 -2.86 -8.31
N LEU A 92 7.89 -2.87 -9.62
CA LEU A 92 6.82 -2.82 -10.61
C LEU A 92 5.85 -4.00 -10.49
N GLY A 93 6.34 -5.18 -10.11
CA GLY A 93 5.54 -6.37 -9.85
C GLY A 93 4.79 -6.36 -8.52
N ASP A 94 5.13 -5.45 -7.60
CA ASP A 94 4.56 -5.40 -6.26
C ASP A 94 3.28 -4.51 -6.21
N PRO A 95 2.11 -5.08 -5.83
CA PRO A 95 0.85 -4.33 -5.79
C PRO A 95 0.74 -3.36 -4.61
N LYS A 96 1.56 -3.50 -3.56
CA LYS A 96 1.63 -2.60 -2.41
C LYS A 96 2.62 -1.46 -2.68
N ILE A 97 3.82 -1.75 -3.16
CA ILE A 97 4.92 -0.78 -3.26
C ILE A 97 4.77 0.11 -4.51
N ALA A 98 4.60 -0.46 -5.71
CA ALA A 98 4.54 0.32 -6.95
C ALA A 98 3.53 1.50 -6.92
N PRO A 99 2.24 1.30 -6.58
CA PRO A 99 1.28 2.41 -6.62
C PRO A 99 1.61 3.53 -5.62
N ASN A 100 2.21 3.17 -4.48
CA ASN A 100 2.70 4.15 -3.52
C ASN A 100 3.90 4.87 -4.12
N LEU A 101 4.98 4.16 -4.44
CA LEU A 101 6.23 4.76 -4.88
C LEU A 101 6.05 5.70 -6.09
N VAL A 102 5.19 5.38 -7.06
CA VAL A 102 4.97 6.23 -8.24
C VAL A 102 4.35 7.59 -7.91
N THR A 103 3.47 7.63 -6.90
CA THR A 103 2.69 8.83 -6.52
C THR A 103 3.29 9.58 -5.33
N SER A 104 4.14 8.92 -4.55
CA SER A 104 4.61 9.46 -3.28
C SER A 104 5.69 10.51 -3.43
N PRO A 105 5.65 11.57 -2.61
CA PRO A 105 6.84 12.37 -2.33
C PRO A 105 7.89 11.50 -1.66
N ILE A 106 9.12 11.52 -2.19
CA ILE A 106 10.29 11.01 -1.49
C ILE A 106 10.66 12.02 -0.39
N VAL A 107 10.60 11.56 0.85
CA VAL A 107 10.78 12.37 2.06
C VAL A 107 12.27 12.48 2.40
N ALA A 108 13.01 11.38 2.29
CA ALA A 108 14.45 11.33 2.48
C ALA A 108 15.08 10.35 1.47
N ASP A 109 16.22 10.73 0.88
CA ASP A 109 16.99 9.89 -0.06
C ASP A 109 18.49 10.21 0.03
N PRO A 110 19.12 10.00 1.21
CA PRO A 110 20.50 10.42 1.46
C PRO A 110 21.53 9.72 0.55
N PHE A 111 21.21 8.52 0.06
CA PHE A 111 22.08 7.75 -0.84
C PHE A 111 21.71 7.93 -2.32
N GLY A 112 20.63 8.65 -2.63
CA GLY A 112 20.21 8.92 -4.01
C GLY A 112 19.71 7.68 -4.75
N VAL A 113 19.17 6.68 -4.04
CA VAL A 113 18.72 5.40 -4.60
C VAL A 113 17.23 5.42 -4.91
N LEU A 114 16.41 6.11 -4.10
CA LEU A 114 14.96 6.06 -4.21
C LEU A 114 14.43 6.91 -5.37
N ARG A 115 15.00 8.08 -5.63
CA ARG A 115 14.54 8.96 -6.73
C ARG A 115 14.75 8.34 -8.12
N PRO A 116 15.93 7.78 -8.46
CA PRO A 116 16.11 7.08 -9.74
C PRO A 116 15.19 5.87 -9.88
N LEU A 117 15.03 5.10 -8.80
CA LEU A 117 14.11 3.96 -8.77
C LEU A 117 12.66 4.40 -9.03
N GLN A 118 12.18 5.41 -8.31
CA GLN A 118 10.84 5.98 -8.49
C GLN A 118 10.60 6.40 -9.95
N GLU A 119 11.57 7.07 -10.58
CA GLU A 119 11.44 7.51 -11.97
C GLU A 119 11.36 6.33 -12.94
N ALA A 120 12.22 5.32 -12.77
CA ALA A 120 12.20 4.10 -13.59
C ALA A 120 10.87 3.33 -13.45
N VAL A 121 10.34 3.23 -12.23
CA VAL A 121 9.04 2.60 -11.95
C VAL A 121 7.91 3.42 -12.57
N ARG A 122 7.92 4.75 -12.41
CA ARG A 122 6.89 5.66 -12.98
C ARG A 122 6.77 5.52 -14.49
N GLN A 123 7.88 5.43 -15.20
CA GLN A 123 7.90 5.28 -16.67
C GLN A 123 7.26 3.98 -17.16
N LYS A 124 7.39 2.89 -16.38
CA LYS A 124 6.90 1.56 -16.76
C LYS A 124 5.61 1.16 -16.04
N TYR A 125 5.14 1.92 -15.05
CA TYR A 125 4.06 1.53 -14.16
C TYR A 125 2.80 1.02 -14.88
N ALA A 126 2.38 1.73 -15.93
CA ALA A 126 1.16 1.40 -16.68
C ALA A 126 1.36 0.35 -17.79
N GLN A 127 2.56 -0.20 -17.98
CA GLN A 127 2.78 -1.23 -19.00
C GLN A 127 2.03 -2.51 -18.62
N GLU A 128 1.41 -3.14 -19.62
CA GLU A 128 0.54 -4.30 -19.47
C GLU A 128 1.19 -5.43 -18.67
N GLN A 129 2.45 -5.78 -18.97
CA GLN A 129 3.18 -6.84 -18.25
C GLN A 129 3.24 -6.61 -16.73
N TRP A 130 3.38 -5.36 -16.29
CA TRP A 130 3.46 -5.02 -14.86
C TRP A 130 2.08 -4.94 -14.21
N VAL A 131 1.06 -4.56 -14.98
CA VAL A 131 -0.34 -4.66 -14.52
C VAL A 131 -0.71 -6.12 -14.28
N ILE A 132 -0.36 -7.00 -15.22
CA ILE A 132 -0.58 -8.45 -15.10
C ILE A 132 0.18 -9.01 -13.89
N ALA A 133 1.47 -8.70 -13.74
CA ALA A 133 2.28 -9.17 -12.62
C ALA A 133 1.66 -8.81 -11.26
N ARG A 134 1.23 -7.55 -11.08
CA ARG A 134 0.55 -7.12 -9.84
C ARG A 134 -0.82 -7.79 -9.66
N CYS A 135 -1.58 -7.99 -10.73
CA CYS A 135 -2.85 -8.73 -10.65
C CYS A 135 -2.63 -10.19 -10.23
N ASP A 136 -1.57 -10.84 -10.72
CA ASP A 136 -1.26 -12.22 -10.36
C ASP A 136 -0.78 -12.33 -8.92
N ALA A 137 -0.03 -11.34 -8.41
CA ALA A 137 0.31 -11.24 -6.99
C ALA A 137 -0.95 -11.13 -6.11
N GLU A 138 -1.91 -10.27 -6.48
CA GLU A 138 -3.19 -10.14 -5.80
C GLU A 138 -4.01 -11.44 -5.85
N LYS A 139 -4.09 -12.13 -7.01
CA LYS A 139 -4.77 -13.43 -7.13
C LYS A 139 -4.14 -14.50 -6.23
N LYS A 140 -2.81 -14.54 -6.16
CA LYS A 140 -2.09 -15.48 -5.28
C LYS A 140 -2.46 -15.22 -3.81
N ALA A 141 -2.45 -13.96 -3.38
CA ALA A 141 -2.84 -13.59 -2.03
C ALA A 141 -4.32 -13.93 -1.73
N ILE A 142 -5.23 -13.72 -2.69
CA ILE A 142 -6.64 -14.14 -2.56
C ILE A 142 -6.74 -15.65 -2.31
N GLN A 143 -5.99 -16.46 -3.04
CA GLN A 143 -5.98 -17.92 -2.87
C GLN A 143 -5.46 -18.31 -1.48
N GLU A 144 -4.33 -17.73 -1.06
CA GLU A 144 -3.74 -17.96 0.27
C GLU A 144 -4.73 -17.64 1.40
N TRP A 145 -5.38 -16.48 1.34
CA TRP A 145 -6.35 -16.08 2.35
C TRP A 145 -7.65 -16.87 2.27
N ASN A 146 -8.07 -17.30 1.08
CA ASN A 146 -9.20 -18.20 0.94
C ASN A 146 -8.94 -19.57 1.60
N ASP A 147 -7.73 -20.10 1.47
CA ASP A 147 -7.33 -21.34 2.13
C ASP A 147 -7.25 -21.14 3.66
N ALA A 148 -6.75 -19.98 4.11
CA ALA A 148 -6.72 -19.61 5.53
C ALA A 148 -8.12 -19.53 6.16
N ILE A 149 -9.13 -19.03 5.44
CA ILE A 149 -10.54 -19.04 5.90
C ILE A 149 -11.01 -20.47 6.23
N GLY A 150 -10.68 -21.43 5.37
CA GLY A 150 -11.02 -22.84 5.55
C GLY A 150 -10.25 -23.52 6.68
N ALA A 151 -9.01 -23.10 6.92
CA ALA A 151 -8.12 -23.64 7.96
C ALA A 151 -8.26 -22.97 9.34
N SER A 152 -9.01 -21.86 9.44
CA SER A 152 -9.10 -21.07 10.67
C SER A 152 -9.76 -21.84 11.83
N PRO A 153 -9.08 -21.99 12.99
CA PRO A 153 -9.56 -22.73 14.16
C PRO A 153 -10.65 -21.98 14.94
N SER A 154 -10.72 -20.66 14.82
CA SER A 154 -11.67 -19.79 15.53
C SER A 154 -12.47 -18.91 14.58
N SER A 155 -13.63 -18.44 15.04
CA SER A 155 -14.46 -17.49 14.29
C SER A 155 -13.77 -16.12 14.12
N GLU A 156 -12.95 -15.72 15.09
CA GLU A 156 -12.20 -14.46 15.08
C GLU A 156 -11.10 -14.50 14.01
N GLU A 157 -10.31 -15.57 13.97
CA GLU A 157 -9.29 -15.76 12.93
C GLU A 157 -9.94 -15.86 11.55
N ARG A 158 -11.05 -16.61 11.44
CA ARG A 158 -11.80 -16.70 10.18
C ARG A 158 -12.27 -15.34 9.70
N LEU A 159 -12.78 -14.50 10.61
CA LEU A 159 -13.21 -13.15 10.26
C LEU A 159 -12.02 -12.31 9.78
N GLY A 160 -10.86 -12.43 10.42
CA GLY A 160 -9.61 -11.81 9.97
C GLY A 160 -9.21 -12.27 8.56
N SER A 161 -9.21 -13.57 8.28
CA SER A 161 -8.89 -14.10 6.95
C SER A 161 -9.89 -13.67 5.88
N VAL A 162 -11.19 -13.60 6.22
CA VAL A 162 -12.23 -13.04 5.33
C VAL A 162 -11.92 -11.58 5.02
N TRP A 163 -11.57 -10.79 6.02
CA TRP A 163 -11.22 -9.38 5.85
C TRP A 163 -10.04 -9.20 4.90
N TYR A 164 -8.94 -9.94 5.09
CA TYR A 164 -7.80 -9.88 4.19
C TYR A 164 -8.16 -10.31 2.77
N CYS A 165 -8.84 -11.44 2.61
CA CYS A 165 -9.29 -11.93 1.30
C CYS A 165 -10.12 -10.88 0.54
N LEU A 166 -11.03 -10.18 1.22
CA LEU A 166 -11.82 -9.10 0.63
C LEU A 166 -10.96 -7.90 0.23
N ASN A 167 -9.92 -7.56 1.01
CA ASN A 167 -8.99 -6.48 0.66
C ASN A 167 -8.20 -6.82 -0.61
N PHE A 168 -7.68 -8.03 -0.75
CA PHE A 168 -6.98 -8.43 -1.99
C PHE A 168 -7.94 -8.54 -3.19
N CYS A 169 -9.20 -8.93 -2.99
CA CYS A 169 -10.20 -8.88 -4.07
C CYS A 169 -10.41 -7.45 -4.60
N ALA A 170 -10.49 -6.44 -3.72
CA ALA A 170 -10.57 -5.05 -4.15
C ALA A 170 -9.23 -4.53 -4.70
N GLY A 171 -8.11 -5.01 -4.14
CA GLY A 171 -6.76 -4.72 -4.59
C GLY A 171 -6.57 -5.11 -6.06
N LEU A 172 -6.96 -6.34 -6.40
CA LEU A 172 -6.99 -6.84 -7.78
C LEU A 172 -7.73 -5.90 -8.73
N LEU A 173 -8.92 -5.44 -8.36
CA LEU A 173 -9.71 -4.52 -9.20
C LEU A 173 -9.07 -3.13 -9.31
N ALA A 174 -8.48 -2.64 -8.22
CA ALA A 174 -7.78 -1.36 -8.21
C ALA A 174 -6.56 -1.41 -9.12
N VAL A 175 -5.69 -2.42 -8.95
CA VAL A 175 -4.49 -2.64 -9.76
C VAL A 175 -4.84 -2.78 -11.24
N ALA A 176 -5.84 -3.59 -11.57
CA ALA A 176 -6.31 -3.76 -12.95
C ALA A 176 -6.80 -2.44 -13.58
N SER A 177 -7.25 -1.50 -12.75
CA SER A 177 -7.73 -0.17 -13.16
C SER A 177 -6.68 0.93 -13.01
N LEU A 178 -5.41 0.59 -12.72
CA LEU A 178 -4.33 1.55 -12.40
C LEU A 178 -4.72 2.53 -11.29
N ARG A 179 -5.45 2.03 -10.29
CA ARG A 179 -5.81 2.74 -9.06
C ARG A 179 -5.04 2.15 -7.89
N LYS A 180 -4.72 3.01 -6.93
CA LYS A 180 -4.10 2.59 -5.68
C LYS A 180 -5.10 1.80 -4.83
N PRO A 181 -4.74 0.59 -4.35
CA PRO A 181 -5.55 -0.14 -3.40
C PRO A 181 -5.55 0.60 -2.06
N THR A 182 -6.71 0.92 -1.50
CA THR A 182 -6.82 1.46 -0.13
C THR A 182 -7.97 0.78 0.60
N HIS A 183 -7.80 0.51 1.90
CA HIS A 183 -8.80 -0.15 2.74
C HIS A 183 -10.18 0.52 2.69
N ARG A 184 -10.21 1.87 2.68
CA ARG A 184 -11.47 2.62 2.59
C ARG A 184 -12.13 2.49 1.21
N ARG A 185 -11.34 2.42 0.13
CA ARG A 185 -11.84 2.16 -1.22
C ARG A 185 -12.31 0.73 -1.38
N THR A 186 -11.68 -0.24 -0.71
CA THR A 186 -12.15 -1.64 -0.64
C THR A 186 -13.61 -1.72 -0.24
N LEU A 187 -14.01 -1.06 0.85
CA LEU A 187 -15.40 -1.08 1.33
C LEU A 187 -16.37 -0.38 0.36
N THR A 188 -15.93 0.69 -0.29
CA THR A 188 -16.75 1.43 -1.27
C THR A 188 -16.94 0.60 -2.54
N LEU A 189 -15.87 0.01 -3.07
CA LEU A 189 -15.89 -0.88 -4.22
C LEU A 189 -16.68 -2.15 -3.94
N LEU A 190 -16.52 -2.74 -2.75
CA LEU A 190 -17.32 -3.89 -2.31
C LEU A 190 -18.80 -3.54 -2.28
N LYS A 191 -19.17 -2.38 -1.74
CA LYS A 191 -20.56 -1.90 -1.78
C LYS A 191 -21.06 -1.78 -3.21
N GLU A 192 -20.29 -1.21 -4.12
CA GLU A 192 -20.68 -1.10 -5.54
C GLU A 192 -20.87 -2.46 -6.20
N ILE A 193 -19.95 -3.41 -5.99
CA ILE A 193 -19.99 -4.76 -6.54
C ILE A 193 -21.17 -5.54 -5.97
N VAL A 194 -21.36 -5.51 -4.65
CA VAL A 194 -22.48 -6.18 -3.99
C VAL A 194 -23.80 -5.56 -4.46
N THR A 195 -23.89 -4.24 -4.56
CA THR A 195 -25.13 -3.57 -5.02
C THR A 195 -25.45 -3.88 -6.49
N ARG A 196 -24.43 -3.91 -7.37
CA ARG A 196 -24.60 -4.30 -8.78
C ARG A 196 -25.00 -5.78 -8.94
N ASN A 197 -24.56 -6.65 -8.03
CA ASN A 197 -24.82 -8.09 -8.08
C ASN A 197 -25.98 -8.55 -7.19
N ALA A 198 -26.48 -7.75 -6.26
CA ALA A 198 -27.58 -8.10 -5.34
C ALA A 198 -28.93 -8.34 -6.05
N GLY A 199 -29.06 -7.95 -7.32
CA GLY A 199 -30.19 -8.29 -8.18
C GLY A 199 -30.09 -9.65 -8.87
N GLN A 200 -28.96 -10.35 -8.78
CA GLN A 200 -28.77 -11.69 -9.35
C GLN A 200 -28.31 -12.65 -8.25
N ASN A 201 -29.07 -13.72 -8.04
CA ASN A 201 -28.75 -14.80 -7.10
C ASN A 201 -27.24 -15.07 -7.01
N PHE A 202 -26.70 -14.96 -5.80
CA PHE A 202 -25.28 -15.11 -5.40
C PHE A 202 -24.61 -16.41 -5.88
N ARG A 203 -25.36 -17.34 -6.50
CA ARG A 203 -24.88 -18.57 -7.14
C ARG A 203 -24.15 -18.33 -8.47
N LYS A 204 -24.28 -17.17 -9.11
CA LYS A 204 -23.57 -16.87 -10.38
C LYS A 204 -22.20 -16.19 -10.22
N THR A 205 -21.85 -15.69 -9.03
CA THR A 205 -20.50 -15.15 -8.78
C THR A 205 -19.40 -16.22 -8.85
N HIS A 206 -19.78 -17.50 -8.86
CA HIS A 206 -18.89 -18.62 -9.13
C HIS A 206 -18.25 -18.55 -10.52
N SER A 207 -18.91 -17.97 -11.53
CA SER A 207 -18.33 -17.86 -12.89
C SER A 207 -17.30 -16.73 -13.02
N LEU A 208 -17.38 -15.68 -12.18
CA LEU A 208 -16.36 -14.62 -12.15
C LEU A 208 -15.07 -15.11 -11.46
N PHE A 209 -15.22 -15.95 -10.42
CA PHE A 209 -14.10 -16.65 -9.79
C PHE A 209 -13.51 -17.77 -10.66
N LEU A 210 -14.32 -18.46 -11.47
CA LEU A 210 -13.83 -19.48 -12.41
C LEU A 210 -13.09 -18.88 -13.62
N ALA A 211 -13.34 -17.62 -13.98
CA ALA A 211 -12.59 -16.92 -15.03
C ALA A 211 -11.19 -16.48 -14.58
N LEU A 212 -10.94 -16.39 -13.27
CA LEU A 212 -9.63 -16.10 -12.67
C LEU A 212 -8.75 -17.34 -12.49
N ARG A 213 -9.21 -18.51 -12.97
CA ARG A 213 -8.52 -19.80 -12.92
C ARG A 213 -7.86 -20.22 -14.24
N ARG A 214 -7.61 -19.27 -15.15
CA ARG A 214 -6.85 -19.49 -16.38
C ARG A 214 -5.67 -18.54 -16.46
#